data_AF-A0A8S3QKY6-F1
#
_entry.id   AF-A0A8S3QKY6-F1
#
_cell.length_a   1.000
_cell.length_b   1.000
_cell.length_c   1.000
_cell.angle_alpha   90.00
_cell.angle_beta   90.00
_cell.angle_gamma   90.00
#
_symmetry.space_group_name_H-M   'P 1'
#
loop_
_entity.id
_entity.type
_entity.pdbx_description
1 polymer ?
#
loop_
_entity_poly.entity_id
_entity_poly.type
_entity_poly.pdbx_seq_one_letter_code
_entity_poly.pdbx_strand_id
1 'polypeptide(L)'
;MPDHVLRDIKTACVSFVWNNGAHLVKYNTIIDQKCNGGLQLPDIESKMYAFRLKFLARFLDKNYKVLWKSTFKYFISKILNMNLSEEILFMSLPENLKCIPNVYKEMFKGFDLLRDDIEFDLSTENVYDQPLFCNPNVLFDGKTVIWYDFINAGIVQVKDICYEVIEGFLPEMAIVEMIQNVTNHCDINSIVKRYNTLKVVLPKEWTEIIHKNIHRRNVSRSININVIFKDKLSEFSMCSTKELYLLLTSKLCQHPICYKKWTEVFEIEENDLCKVWKNVNFYRKPSIVLDLDFKIAHCCIFANSKLMTMKLLNYNVCDVCEKEVEISLIYFYYVLN
;
A
#
# COMPACT_ATOMS: atom_id res chain seq x y z
N MET A 1 5.41 -8.16 -13.88
CA MET A 1 6.28 -9.35 -14.11
C MET A 1 5.38 -10.58 -14.02
N PRO A 2 5.60 -11.66 -14.78
CA PRO A 2 4.79 -12.87 -14.64
C PRO A 2 4.89 -13.47 -13.23
N ASP A 3 3.77 -13.91 -12.66
CA ASP A 3 3.70 -14.37 -11.26
C ASP A 3 4.58 -15.59 -10.97
N HIS A 4 4.78 -16.48 -11.96
CA HIS A 4 5.66 -17.64 -11.80
C HIS A 4 7.11 -17.19 -11.55
N VAL A 5 7.61 -16.22 -12.32
CA VAL A 5 8.97 -15.67 -12.15
C VAL A 5 9.13 -15.05 -10.76
N LEU A 6 8.11 -14.35 -10.26
CA LEU A 6 8.13 -13.76 -8.92
C LEU A 6 8.24 -14.83 -7.83
N ARG A 7 7.49 -15.93 -7.97
CA ARG A 7 7.56 -17.08 -7.06
C ARG A 7 8.90 -17.80 -7.14
N ASP A 8 9.47 -17.95 -8.33
CA ASP A 8 10.74 -18.64 -8.53
C ASP A 8 11.89 -17.85 -7.90
N ILE A 9 11.93 -16.52 -8.12
CA ILE A 9 12.95 -15.66 -7.49
C ILE A 9 12.79 -15.67 -5.97
N LYS A 10 11.55 -15.54 -5.45
CA LYS A 10 11.28 -15.60 -4.01
C LYS A 10 11.76 -16.94 -3.42
N THR A 11 11.46 -18.05 -4.08
CA THR A 11 11.89 -19.38 -3.65
C THR A 11 13.41 -19.47 -3.65
N ALA A 12 14.08 -19.05 -4.72
CA ALA A 12 15.54 -19.06 -4.81
C ALA A 12 16.20 -18.21 -3.71
N CYS A 13 15.69 -17.01 -3.43
CA CYS A 13 16.19 -16.16 -2.35
C CYS A 13 16.06 -16.83 -0.98
N VAL A 14 14.92 -17.45 -0.69
CA VAL A 14 14.69 -18.05 0.62
C VAL A 14 15.44 -19.38 0.77
N SER A 15 15.50 -20.20 -0.29
CA SER A 15 16.32 -21.42 -0.33
C SER A 15 17.81 -21.10 -0.14
N PHE A 16 18.30 -20.00 -0.71
CA PHE A 16 19.66 -19.52 -0.49
C PHE A 16 19.91 -19.18 0.98
N VAL A 17 19.02 -18.43 1.63
CA VAL A 17 19.13 -18.07 3.07
C VAL A 17 19.23 -19.32 3.94
N TRP A 18 18.48 -20.37 3.62
CA TRP A 18 18.43 -21.60 4.42
C TRP A 18 19.33 -22.73 3.90
N ASN A 19 20.23 -22.46 2.94
CA ASN A 19 21.07 -23.47 2.31
C ASN A 19 20.30 -24.72 1.84
N ASN A 20 19.14 -24.50 1.21
CA ASN A 20 18.16 -25.52 0.79
C ASN A 20 17.58 -26.38 1.94
N GLY A 21 17.80 -25.99 3.20
CA GLY A 21 17.25 -26.64 4.38
C GLY A 21 15.86 -26.15 4.75
N ALA A 22 15.40 -26.58 5.93
CA ALA A 22 14.10 -26.18 6.46
C ALA A 22 14.06 -24.68 6.79
N HIS A 23 12.93 -24.04 6.49
CA HIS A 23 12.70 -22.64 6.79
C HIS A 23 12.51 -22.44 8.29
N LEU A 24 13.50 -21.84 8.96
CA LEU A 24 13.47 -21.69 10.42
C LEU A 24 12.63 -20.51 10.89
N VAL A 25 12.54 -19.46 10.07
CA VAL A 25 11.81 -18.21 10.37
C VAL A 25 10.82 -17.91 9.23
N LYS A 26 9.67 -17.32 9.56
CA LYS A 26 8.66 -16.92 8.58
C LYS A 26 9.20 -15.84 7.64
N TYR A 27 8.84 -15.90 6.35
CA TYR A 27 9.27 -14.93 5.35
C TYR A 27 8.98 -13.48 5.76
N ASN A 28 7.76 -13.20 6.23
CA ASN A 28 7.33 -11.86 6.65
C ASN A 28 8.13 -11.29 7.84
N THR A 29 8.78 -12.14 8.63
CA THR A 29 9.71 -11.69 9.67
C THR A 29 11.09 -11.41 9.09
N ILE A 30 11.58 -12.28 8.18
CA ILE A 30 12.93 -12.15 7.60
C ILE A 30 13.09 -10.91 6.72
N ILE A 31 12.02 -10.49 6.02
CA ILE A 31 12.06 -9.27 5.19
C ILE A 31 12.18 -7.99 6.01
N ASP A 32 11.89 -8.03 7.31
CA ASP A 32 11.93 -6.87 8.18
C ASP A 32 13.37 -6.39 8.47
N GLN A 33 13.47 -5.23 9.11
CA GLN A 33 14.73 -4.64 9.54
C GLN A 33 15.45 -5.53 10.55
N LYS A 34 16.79 -5.49 10.51
CA LYS A 34 17.65 -6.20 11.46
C LYS A 34 17.35 -5.85 12.92
N CYS A 35 16.95 -4.61 13.20
CA CYS A 35 16.57 -4.17 14.54
C CYS A 35 15.25 -4.76 15.06
N ASN A 36 14.47 -5.41 14.20
CA ASN A 36 13.17 -6.01 14.54
C ASN A 36 13.22 -7.55 14.46
N GLY A 37 14.41 -8.15 14.35
CA GLY A 37 14.58 -9.59 14.16
C GLY A 37 14.40 -10.06 12.72
N GLY A 38 14.47 -9.16 11.74
CA GLY A 38 14.58 -9.55 10.33
C GLY A 38 16.03 -9.69 9.86
N LEU A 39 16.20 -10.14 8.62
CA LEU A 39 17.50 -10.17 7.91
C LEU A 39 17.59 -9.09 6.83
N GLN A 40 16.56 -8.25 6.67
CA GLN A 40 16.40 -7.33 5.54
C GLN A 40 16.45 -8.06 4.18
N LEU A 41 15.89 -9.28 4.12
CA LEU A 41 15.80 -10.01 2.86
C LEU A 41 14.96 -9.19 1.87
N PRO A 42 15.46 -8.93 0.65
CA PRO A 42 14.71 -8.19 -0.35
C PRO A 42 13.37 -8.85 -0.70
N ASP A 43 12.26 -8.13 -0.47
CA ASP A 43 10.98 -8.51 -1.02
C ASP A 43 10.87 -8.00 -2.47
N ILE A 44 10.93 -8.92 -3.42
CA ILE A 44 11.02 -8.61 -4.86
C ILE A 44 9.75 -7.91 -5.35
N GLU A 45 8.59 -8.32 -4.83
CA GLU A 45 7.30 -7.71 -5.17
C GLU A 45 7.24 -6.26 -4.71
N SER A 46 7.54 -6.00 -3.43
CA SER A 46 7.60 -4.63 -2.88
C SER A 46 8.64 -3.78 -3.62
N LYS A 47 9.79 -4.35 -4.01
CA LYS A 47 10.78 -3.64 -4.84
C LYS A 47 10.19 -3.26 -6.20
N MET A 48 9.52 -4.20 -6.86
CA MET A 48 8.87 -3.95 -8.15
C MET A 48 7.85 -2.81 -8.02
N TYR A 49 6.94 -2.86 -7.05
CA TYR A 49 5.97 -1.81 -6.82
C TYR A 49 6.63 -0.47 -6.46
N ALA A 50 7.67 -0.44 -5.62
CA ALA A 50 8.41 0.78 -5.33
C ALA A 50 9.02 1.42 -6.59
N PHE A 51 9.55 0.62 -7.52
CA PHE A 51 10.00 1.12 -8.81
C PHE A 51 8.83 1.68 -9.65
N ARG A 52 7.69 0.99 -9.70
CA ARG A 52 6.49 1.45 -10.41
C ARG A 52 5.95 2.76 -9.85
N LEU A 53 5.90 2.88 -8.54
CA LEU A 53 5.55 4.10 -7.84
C LEU A 53 6.52 5.24 -8.16
N LYS A 54 7.83 4.97 -8.31
CA LYS A 54 8.76 6.02 -8.74
C LYS A 54 8.50 6.52 -10.17
N PHE A 55 8.00 5.65 -11.06
CA PHE A 55 7.49 6.10 -12.36
C PHE A 55 6.25 6.97 -12.18
N LEU A 56 5.31 6.60 -11.32
CA LEU A 56 4.14 7.42 -11.04
C LEU A 56 4.50 8.78 -10.41
N ALA A 57 5.48 8.83 -9.51
CA ALA A 57 6.01 10.06 -8.94
C ALA A 57 6.59 10.97 -10.04
N ARG A 58 7.36 10.37 -10.97
CA ARG A 58 7.86 11.08 -12.16
C ARG A 58 6.75 11.52 -13.09
N PHE A 59 5.62 10.81 -13.18
CA PHE A 59 4.46 11.20 -13.97
C PHE A 59 3.89 12.54 -13.49
N LEU A 60 3.75 12.70 -12.18
CA LEU A 60 3.20 13.90 -11.52
C LEU A 60 4.19 15.09 -11.51
N ASP A 61 5.50 14.84 -11.62
CA ASP A 61 6.49 15.90 -11.72
C ASP A 61 6.35 16.71 -13.03
N LYS A 62 5.85 17.94 -12.95
CA LYS A 62 5.65 18.84 -14.10
C LYS A 62 6.94 19.19 -14.84
N ASN A 63 8.07 19.20 -14.14
CA ASN A 63 9.37 19.55 -14.74
C ASN A 63 9.94 18.38 -15.55
N TYR A 64 9.45 17.16 -15.31
CA TYR A 64 9.92 15.96 -15.99
C TYR A 64 9.19 15.74 -17.33
N LYS A 65 9.82 16.14 -18.44
CA LYS A 65 9.25 16.02 -19.79
C LYS A 65 9.80 14.80 -20.53
N VAL A 66 8.96 13.78 -20.72
CA VAL A 66 9.33 12.52 -21.37
C VAL A 66 8.15 11.92 -22.14
N LEU A 67 8.43 11.25 -23.26
CA LEU A 67 7.41 10.74 -24.20
C LEU A 67 6.44 9.74 -23.56
N TRP A 68 6.93 8.87 -22.67
CA TRP A 68 6.10 7.83 -22.06
C TRP A 68 4.96 8.40 -21.23
N LYS A 69 5.06 9.66 -20.74
CA LYS A 69 3.94 10.31 -20.05
C LYS A 69 2.75 10.48 -20.97
N SER A 70 2.96 10.90 -22.21
CA SER A 70 1.89 11.06 -23.19
C SER A 70 1.23 9.72 -23.52
N THR A 71 2.02 8.66 -23.66
CA THR A 71 1.51 7.29 -23.81
C THR A 71 0.69 6.87 -22.59
N PHE A 72 1.17 7.15 -21.37
CA PHE A 72 0.44 6.82 -20.15
C PHE A 72 -0.88 7.63 -20.05
N LYS A 73 -0.85 8.93 -20.35
CA LYS A 73 -2.06 9.79 -20.44
C LYS A 73 -3.09 9.25 -21.43
N TYR A 74 -2.63 8.75 -22.57
CA TYR A 74 -3.52 8.10 -23.54
C TYR A 74 -4.22 6.88 -22.95
N PHE A 75 -3.51 6.01 -22.23
CA PHE A 75 -4.14 4.81 -21.66
C PHE A 75 -5.08 5.12 -20.49
N ILE A 76 -4.71 6.05 -19.60
CA ILE A 76 -5.56 6.43 -18.47
C ILE A 76 -6.83 7.17 -18.92
N SER A 77 -6.77 7.95 -20.01
CA SER A 77 -7.95 8.63 -20.54
C SER A 77 -8.98 7.66 -21.14
N LYS A 78 -8.58 6.43 -21.46
CA LYS A 78 -9.48 5.34 -21.89
C LYS A 78 -10.08 4.55 -20.74
N ILE A 79 -9.69 4.80 -19.49
CA ILE A 79 -10.30 4.14 -18.34
C ILE A 79 -11.75 4.60 -18.23
N LEU A 80 -12.67 3.62 -18.34
CA LEU A 80 -14.12 3.82 -18.32
C LEU A 80 -14.66 4.87 -19.31
N ASN A 81 -13.87 5.26 -20.33
CA ASN A 81 -14.15 6.39 -21.23
C ASN A 81 -14.36 7.75 -20.53
N MET A 82 -13.83 7.93 -19.32
CA MET A 82 -14.01 9.19 -18.57
C MET A 82 -13.11 10.33 -19.06
N ASN A 83 -12.10 10.04 -19.89
CA ASN A 83 -11.14 11.03 -20.39
C ASN A 83 -10.39 11.82 -19.29
N LEU A 84 -10.17 11.20 -18.14
CA LEU A 84 -9.42 11.77 -17.01
C LEU A 84 -7.91 11.67 -17.24
N SER A 85 -7.14 12.49 -16.51
CA SER A 85 -5.68 12.46 -16.48
C SER A 85 -5.19 12.05 -15.09
N GLU A 86 -4.68 12.99 -14.29
CA GLU A 86 -4.07 12.68 -12.99
C GLU A 86 -5.15 12.32 -11.96
N GLU A 87 -6.38 12.77 -12.19
CA GLU A 87 -7.55 12.63 -11.31
C GLU A 87 -7.95 11.17 -11.12
N ILE A 88 -7.51 10.29 -12.02
CA ILE A 88 -7.67 8.85 -11.88
C ILE A 88 -7.06 8.32 -10.57
N LEU A 89 -6.08 9.02 -9.98
CA LEU A 89 -5.46 8.63 -8.70
C LEU A 89 -6.38 8.84 -7.50
N PHE A 90 -7.45 9.61 -7.63
CA PHE A 90 -8.48 9.69 -6.61
C PHE A 90 -9.41 8.47 -6.62
N MET A 91 -9.42 7.67 -7.68
CA MET A 91 -10.36 6.57 -7.87
C MET A 91 -9.82 5.26 -7.28
N SER A 92 -10.72 4.44 -6.74
CA SER A 92 -10.52 3.02 -6.50
C SER A 92 -10.93 2.26 -7.76
N LEU A 93 -9.93 1.89 -8.57
CA LEU A 93 -10.15 1.27 -9.86
C LEU A 93 -10.42 -0.23 -9.74
N PRO A 94 -11.27 -0.81 -10.60
CA PRO A 94 -11.46 -2.26 -10.62
C PRO A 94 -10.19 -2.97 -11.10
N GLU A 95 -9.90 -4.15 -10.55
CA GLU A 95 -8.66 -4.88 -10.88
C GLU A 95 -8.53 -5.27 -12.38
N ASN A 96 -9.67 -5.46 -13.05
CA ASN A 96 -9.76 -6.00 -14.40
C ASN A 96 -9.87 -4.92 -15.50
N LEU A 97 -9.04 -3.87 -15.44
CA LEU A 97 -8.98 -2.88 -16.51
C LEU A 97 -8.30 -3.45 -17.77
N LYS A 98 -9.09 -3.92 -18.75
CA LYS A 98 -8.56 -4.45 -20.02
C LYS A 98 -7.89 -3.37 -20.89
N CYS A 99 -8.27 -2.10 -20.72
CA CYS A 99 -7.79 -0.99 -21.56
C CYS A 99 -6.37 -0.51 -21.25
N ILE A 100 -5.75 -0.98 -20.15
CA ILE A 100 -4.41 -0.52 -19.75
C ILE A 100 -3.38 -1.67 -19.79
N PRO A 101 -2.16 -1.42 -20.32
CA PRO A 101 -1.03 -2.34 -20.20
C PRO A 101 -0.73 -2.76 -18.76
N ASN A 102 -0.24 -3.99 -18.57
CA ASN A 102 0.06 -4.55 -17.24
C ASN A 102 1.04 -3.71 -16.43
N VAL A 103 2.01 -3.05 -17.07
CA VAL A 103 2.98 -2.19 -16.37
C VAL A 103 2.29 -1.03 -15.65
N TYR A 104 1.22 -0.47 -16.22
CA TYR A 104 0.44 0.60 -15.58
C TYR A 104 -0.51 0.06 -14.51
N LYS A 105 -1.05 -1.16 -14.68
CA LYS A 105 -1.79 -1.84 -13.60
C LYS A 105 -0.92 -2.02 -12.37
N GLU A 106 0.35 -2.40 -12.55
CA GLU A 106 1.31 -2.51 -11.45
C GLU A 106 1.56 -1.17 -10.74
N MET A 107 1.47 -0.03 -11.45
CA MET A 107 1.57 1.30 -10.83
C MET A 107 0.36 1.59 -9.93
N PHE A 108 -0.85 1.35 -10.43
CA PHE A 108 -2.08 1.55 -9.64
C PHE A 108 -2.14 0.60 -8.45
N LYS A 109 -1.83 -0.68 -8.63
CA LYS A 109 -1.74 -1.65 -7.52
C LYS A 109 -0.76 -1.19 -6.45
N GLY A 110 0.44 -0.75 -6.84
CA GLY A 110 1.41 -0.21 -5.89
C GLY A 110 0.91 1.03 -5.16
N PHE A 111 0.14 1.89 -5.84
CA PHE A 111 -0.43 3.11 -5.28
C PHE A 111 -1.57 2.80 -4.30
N ASP A 112 -2.44 1.85 -4.63
CA ASP A 112 -3.52 1.37 -3.77
C ASP A 112 -2.97 0.73 -2.49
N LEU A 113 -1.85 0.00 -2.56
CA LEU A 113 -1.18 -0.55 -1.37
C LEU A 113 -0.69 0.54 -0.41
N LEU A 114 -0.38 1.75 -0.92
CA LEU A 114 0.03 2.90 -0.11
C LEU A 114 -1.13 3.84 0.24
N ARG A 115 -2.37 3.47 -0.07
CA ARG A 115 -3.51 4.41 0.05
C ARG A 115 -3.66 4.99 1.44
N ASP A 116 -3.45 4.19 2.48
CA ASP A 116 -3.55 4.62 3.88
C ASP A 116 -2.43 5.57 4.32
N ASP A 117 -1.30 5.59 3.58
CA ASP A 117 -0.15 6.45 3.85
C ASP A 117 -0.16 7.72 2.99
N ILE A 118 -1.18 7.88 2.14
CA ILE A 118 -1.30 8.99 1.19
C ILE A 118 -2.32 10.00 1.70
N GLU A 119 -1.89 11.26 1.76
CA GLU A 119 -2.76 12.41 1.97
C GLU A 119 -2.91 13.18 0.67
N PHE A 120 -4.17 13.38 0.27
CA PHE A 120 -4.50 14.29 -0.82
C PHE A 120 -4.74 15.68 -0.27
N ASP A 121 -4.12 16.68 -0.89
CA ASP A 121 -4.50 18.07 -0.66
C ASP A 121 -5.92 18.28 -1.21
N LEU A 122 -6.90 18.38 -0.33
CA LEU A 122 -8.30 18.65 -0.68
C LEU A 122 -8.66 20.13 -0.49
N SER A 123 -7.78 21.04 -0.91
CA SER A 123 -8.14 22.45 -1.05
C SER A 123 -9.39 22.64 -1.92
N THR A 124 -10.07 23.79 -1.76
CA THR A 124 -11.29 24.15 -2.51
C THR A 124 -11.14 23.97 -4.03
N GLU A 125 -9.94 24.18 -4.55
CA GLU A 125 -9.63 24.00 -5.97
C GLU A 125 -9.65 22.53 -6.40
N ASN A 126 -9.20 21.62 -5.55
CA ASN A 126 -9.09 20.19 -5.86
C ASN A 126 -10.41 19.44 -5.73
N VAL A 127 -11.41 20.00 -5.02
CA VAL A 127 -12.75 19.41 -4.89
C VAL A 127 -13.45 19.29 -6.24
N TYR A 128 -13.34 20.31 -7.09
CA TYR A 128 -14.02 20.35 -8.38
C TYR A 128 -13.46 19.35 -9.39
N ASP A 129 -12.19 18.98 -9.26
CA ASP A 129 -11.53 17.99 -10.12
C ASP A 129 -11.66 16.57 -9.56
N GLN A 130 -12.33 16.36 -8.43
CA GLN A 130 -12.63 15.03 -7.92
C GLN A 130 -13.53 14.27 -8.90
N PRO A 131 -13.18 13.02 -9.24
CA PRO A 131 -14.06 12.14 -9.99
C PRO A 131 -15.34 11.84 -9.20
N LEU A 132 -16.48 11.81 -9.89
CA LEU A 132 -17.78 11.43 -9.32
C LEU A 132 -17.91 9.91 -9.15
N PHE A 133 -17.27 9.16 -10.04
CA PHE A 133 -17.39 7.71 -10.12
C PHE A 133 -16.11 7.01 -9.68
N CYS A 134 -16.25 5.80 -9.13
CA CYS A 134 -15.15 5.05 -8.54
C CYS A 134 -14.37 5.81 -7.43
N ASN A 135 -14.87 6.92 -6.92
CA ASN A 135 -14.19 7.69 -5.87
C ASN A 135 -14.55 7.09 -4.50
N PRO A 136 -13.57 6.71 -3.65
CA PRO A 136 -13.83 6.12 -2.34
C PRO A 136 -14.54 7.09 -1.37
N ASN A 137 -14.55 8.39 -1.67
CA ASN A 137 -15.31 9.39 -0.90
C ASN A 137 -16.76 9.56 -1.37
N VAL A 138 -17.14 8.96 -2.51
CA VAL A 138 -18.49 9.04 -3.08
C VAL A 138 -19.09 7.63 -3.09
N LEU A 139 -19.76 7.29 -1.99
CA LEU A 139 -20.28 5.94 -1.74
C LEU A 139 -21.80 5.92 -1.66
N PHE A 140 -22.41 5.01 -2.41
CA PHE A 140 -23.83 4.66 -2.29
C PHE A 140 -23.93 3.23 -1.75
N ASP A 141 -24.64 3.05 -0.63
CA ASP A 141 -24.72 1.76 0.09
C ASP A 141 -23.34 1.12 0.35
N GLY A 142 -22.35 1.95 0.72
CA GLY A 142 -20.98 1.51 1.02
C GLY A 142 -20.16 1.09 -0.21
N LYS A 143 -20.65 1.31 -1.44
CA LYS A 143 -19.95 0.99 -2.68
C LYS A 143 -19.78 2.21 -3.55
N THR A 144 -18.71 2.21 -4.36
CA THR A 144 -18.50 3.26 -5.34
C THR A 144 -19.54 3.17 -6.46
N VAL A 145 -19.94 4.33 -6.98
CA VAL A 145 -20.96 4.45 -8.02
C VAL A 145 -20.32 4.44 -9.40
N ILE A 146 -20.98 3.81 -10.38
CA ILE A 146 -20.63 3.86 -11.81
C ILE A 146 -21.93 3.92 -12.63
N TRP A 147 -22.16 5.03 -13.34
CA TRP A 147 -23.31 5.20 -14.23
C TRP A 147 -22.83 5.56 -15.65
N TYR A 148 -22.90 4.61 -16.57
CA TYR A 148 -22.33 4.74 -17.91
C TYR A 148 -22.98 5.82 -18.76
N ASP A 149 -24.26 6.09 -18.60
CA ASP A 149 -24.98 7.16 -19.28
C ASP A 149 -24.47 8.55 -18.86
N PHE A 150 -24.19 8.76 -17.57
CA PHE A 150 -23.54 9.99 -17.09
C PHE A 150 -22.12 10.12 -17.64
N ILE A 151 -21.34 9.04 -17.60
CA ILE A 151 -19.98 9.02 -18.12
C ILE A 151 -19.96 9.33 -19.63
N ASN A 152 -20.85 8.70 -20.40
CA ASN A 152 -20.97 8.93 -21.83
C ASN A 152 -21.42 10.36 -22.17
N ALA A 153 -22.19 11.00 -21.27
CA ALA A 153 -22.57 12.41 -21.36
C ALA A 153 -21.42 13.37 -20.98
N GLY A 154 -20.26 12.84 -20.58
CA GLY A 154 -19.12 13.64 -20.13
C GLY A 154 -19.26 14.17 -18.71
N ILE A 155 -20.23 13.71 -17.93
CA ILE A 155 -20.42 14.09 -16.53
C ILE A 155 -19.56 13.15 -15.69
N VAL A 156 -18.32 13.52 -15.37
CA VAL A 156 -17.33 12.61 -14.77
C VAL A 156 -16.66 13.17 -13.52
N GLN A 157 -16.61 14.49 -13.36
CA GLN A 157 -16.03 15.21 -12.24
C GLN A 157 -17.06 16.12 -11.57
N VAL A 158 -16.77 16.54 -10.33
CA VAL A 158 -17.64 17.42 -9.56
C VAL A 158 -17.95 18.73 -10.32
N LYS A 159 -16.99 19.30 -11.04
CA LYS A 159 -17.22 20.50 -11.86
C LYS A 159 -18.27 20.33 -12.96
N ASP A 160 -18.54 19.09 -13.40
CA ASP A 160 -19.47 18.84 -14.51
C ASP A 160 -20.94 18.91 -14.06
N ILE A 161 -21.19 18.91 -12.74
CA ILE A 161 -22.51 19.08 -12.13
C ILE A 161 -22.69 20.45 -11.45
N CYS A 162 -21.73 21.36 -11.61
CA CYS A 162 -21.73 22.68 -10.96
C CYS A 162 -21.80 23.80 -11.99
N TYR A 163 -22.33 24.95 -11.58
CA TYR A 163 -22.26 26.16 -12.39
C TYR A 163 -20.83 26.73 -12.45
N GLU A 164 -20.49 27.34 -13.57
CA GLU A 164 -19.20 28.02 -13.77
C GLU A 164 -19.21 29.49 -13.31
N VAL A 165 -20.40 30.09 -13.24
CA VAL A 165 -20.56 31.54 -13.06
C VAL A 165 -21.27 31.91 -11.76
N ILE A 166 -22.00 30.95 -11.18
CA ILE A 166 -22.71 31.09 -9.91
C ILE A 166 -22.37 29.90 -9.02
N GLU A 167 -22.68 30.02 -7.74
CA GLU A 167 -22.48 28.97 -6.75
C GLU A 167 -23.60 27.92 -6.85
N GLY A 168 -23.27 26.67 -6.53
CA GLY A 168 -24.24 25.57 -6.49
C GLY A 168 -24.25 24.64 -7.70
N PHE A 169 -25.17 23.67 -7.61
CA PHE A 169 -25.36 22.60 -8.58
C PHE A 169 -26.19 23.02 -9.79
N LEU A 170 -25.94 22.38 -10.93
CA LEU A 170 -26.80 22.47 -12.09
C LEU A 170 -28.22 21.95 -11.78
N PRO A 171 -29.25 22.51 -12.43
CA PRO A 171 -30.62 22.06 -12.25
C PRO A 171 -30.81 20.68 -12.87
N GLU A 172 -31.77 19.92 -12.36
CA GLU A 172 -31.98 18.52 -12.76
C GLU A 172 -32.20 18.38 -14.27
N MET A 173 -32.97 19.31 -14.87
CA MET A 173 -33.25 19.30 -16.30
C MET A 173 -32.00 19.51 -17.17
N ALA A 174 -31.01 20.27 -16.69
CA ALA A 174 -29.75 20.41 -17.44
C ALA A 174 -29.01 19.07 -17.53
N ILE A 175 -28.98 18.31 -16.44
CA ILE A 175 -28.37 16.97 -16.41
C ILE A 175 -29.16 15.99 -17.30
N VAL A 176 -30.49 16.07 -17.29
CA VAL A 176 -31.35 15.27 -18.18
C VAL A 176 -31.05 15.56 -19.65
N GLU A 177 -30.98 16.84 -20.04
CA GLU A 177 -30.65 17.24 -21.41
C GLU A 177 -29.27 16.75 -21.84
N MET A 178 -28.25 16.89 -20.98
CA MET A 178 -26.89 16.40 -21.26
C MET A 178 -26.87 14.89 -21.55
N ILE A 179 -27.61 14.08 -20.79
CA ILE A 179 -27.66 12.63 -20.95
C ILE A 179 -28.51 12.21 -22.15
N GLN A 180 -29.64 12.87 -22.38
CA GLN A 180 -30.52 12.56 -23.51
C GLN A 180 -29.86 12.89 -24.86
N ASN A 181 -28.99 13.90 -24.92
CA ASN A 181 -28.23 14.24 -26.12
C ASN A 181 -27.27 13.12 -26.58
N VAL A 182 -26.85 12.24 -25.69
CA VAL A 182 -25.98 11.10 -26.01
C VAL A 182 -26.68 9.75 -25.95
N THR A 183 -27.84 9.64 -25.29
CA THR A 183 -28.58 8.39 -25.12
C THR A 183 -30.11 8.59 -25.06
N ASN A 184 -30.85 8.00 -26.01
CA ASN A 184 -32.31 8.11 -26.06
C ASN A 184 -33.06 7.09 -25.18
N HIS A 185 -32.34 6.25 -24.43
CA HIS A 185 -32.90 5.08 -23.75
C HIS A 185 -33.16 5.27 -22.25
N CYS A 186 -32.78 6.42 -21.68
CA CYS A 186 -32.92 6.67 -20.25
C CYS A 186 -34.17 7.51 -19.95
N ASP A 187 -35.01 6.96 -19.06
CA ASP A 187 -36.17 7.66 -18.52
C ASP A 187 -35.77 8.86 -17.65
N ILE A 188 -36.52 9.97 -17.76
CA ILE A 188 -36.26 11.23 -17.07
C ILE A 188 -36.27 11.04 -15.55
N ASN A 189 -37.27 10.33 -15.02
CA ASN A 189 -37.39 10.11 -13.57
C ASN A 189 -36.20 9.31 -13.03
N SER A 190 -35.70 8.34 -13.81
CA SER A 190 -34.50 7.56 -13.46
C SER A 190 -33.23 8.44 -13.42
N ILE A 191 -33.06 9.35 -14.38
CA ILE A 191 -31.93 10.30 -14.39
C ILE A 191 -32.00 11.24 -13.18
N VAL A 192 -33.17 11.86 -12.95
CA VAL A 192 -33.40 12.78 -11.84
C VAL A 192 -33.16 12.10 -10.50
N LYS A 193 -33.68 10.87 -10.32
CA LYS A 193 -33.45 10.09 -9.09
C LYS A 193 -31.96 9.86 -8.85
N ARG A 194 -31.22 9.43 -9.86
CA ARG A 194 -29.78 9.18 -9.75
C ARG A 194 -28.99 10.46 -9.49
N TYR A 195 -29.34 11.57 -10.14
CA TYR A 195 -28.70 12.85 -9.87
C TYR A 195 -28.96 13.33 -8.43
N ASN A 196 -30.18 13.13 -7.91
CA ASN A 196 -30.49 13.41 -6.51
C ASN A 196 -29.74 12.49 -5.55
N THR A 197 -29.62 11.20 -5.88
CA THR A 197 -28.75 10.28 -5.14
C THR A 197 -27.30 10.79 -5.13
N LEU A 198 -26.77 11.24 -6.27
CA LEU A 198 -25.41 11.75 -6.38
C LEU A 198 -25.17 12.91 -5.41
N LYS A 199 -26.05 13.92 -5.41
CA LYS A 199 -25.95 15.07 -4.49
C LYS A 199 -25.94 14.66 -3.02
N VAL A 200 -26.66 13.59 -2.67
CA VAL A 200 -26.73 13.07 -1.29
C VAL A 200 -25.47 12.31 -0.88
N VAL A 201 -24.84 11.59 -1.81
CA VAL A 201 -23.64 10.78 -1.51
C VAL A 201 -22.33 11.57 -1.56
N LEU A 202 -22.35 12.82 -2.05
CA LEU A 202 -21.18 13.69 -2.00
C LEU A 202 -20.82 14.03 -0.53
N PRO A 203 -19.51 14.09 -0.19
CA PRO A 203 -19.06 14.56 1.12
C PRO A 203 -19.64 15.94 1.45
N LYS A 204 -20.03 16.13 2.72
CA LYS A 204 -20.65 17.38 3.17
C LYS A 204 -19.72 18.56 2.93
N GLU A 205 -18.43 18.38 3.19
CA GLU A 205 -17.40 19.38 2.98
C GLU A 205 -17.38 19.85 1.51
N TRP A 206 -17.59 18.95 0.57
CA TRP A 206 -17.62 19.29 -0.86
C TRP A 206 -18.88 20.08 -1.21
N THR A 207 -20.04 19.64 -0.68
CA THR A 207 -21.30 20.36 -0.91
C THR A 207 -21.25 21.79 -0.35
N GLU A 208 -20.63 21.99 0.82
CA GLU A 208 -20.41 23.32 1.38
C GLU A 208 -19.51 24.18 0.49
N ILE A 209 -18.44 23.60 -0.05
CA ILE A 209 -17.52 24.31 -0.95
C ILE A 209 -18.25 24.73 -2.23
N ILE A 210 -19.06 23.85 -2.80
CA ILE A 210 -19.87 24.11 -4.01
C ILE A 210 -20.89 25.24 -3.78
N HIS A 211 -21.48 25.30 -2.58
CA HIS A 211 -22.47 26.33 -2.23
C HIS A 211 -21.88 27.66 -1.76
N LYS A 212 -20.56 27.74 -1.52
CA LYS A 212 -19.88 28.94 -1.00
C LYS A 212 -18.85 29.53 -1.98
N ASN A 213 -18.51 28.83 -3.06
CA ASN A 213 -17.44 29.21 -3.97
C ASN A 213 -17.84 28.99 -5.42
N ILE A 214 -17.39 29.87 -6.30
CA ILE A 214 -17.57 29.73 -7.75
C ILE A 214 -16.40 28.94 -8.34
N HIS A 215 -16.69 27.91 -9.14
CA HIS A 215 -15.68 27.18 -9.87
C HIS A 215 -15.11 27.99 -11.05
N ARG A 216 -13.80 28.27 -11.05
CA ARG A 216 -13.12 28.92 -12.18
C ARG A 216 -12.33 27.91 -13.02
N ARG A 217 -12.75 27.59 -14.24
CA ARG A 217 -12.11 26.56 -15.09
C ARG A 217 -10.66 26.86 -15.52
N ASN A 218 -10.22 28.12 -15.52
CA ASN A 218 -8.95 28.53 -16.14
C ASN A 218 -7.69 28.38 -15.25
N VAL A 219 -7.77 27.64 -14.15
CA VAL A 219 -6.61 27.41 -13.29
C VAL A 219 -6.03 26.03 -13.63
N SER A 220 -4.77 26.00 -14.08
CA SER A 220 -4.01 24.75 -14.20
C SER A 220 -3.75 24.19 -12.81
N ARG A 221 -4.55 23.22 -12.40
CA ARG A 221 -4.45 22.59 -11.07
C ARG A 221 -3.61 21.34 -11.17
N SER A 222 -2.66 21.20 -10.26
CA SER A 222 -2.00 19.91 -10.02
C SER A 222 -2.62 19.24 -8.83
N ILE A 223 -2.67 17.92 -8.91
CA ILE A 223 -2.92 17.11 -7.74
C ILE A 223 -1.65 17.12 -6.89
N ASN A 224 -1.74 17.70 -5.70
CA ASN A 224 -0.70 17.57 -4.70
C ASN A 224 -0.98 16.31 -3.88
N ILE A 225 -0.08 15.33 -4.00
CA ILE A 225 -0.14 14.07 -3.27
C ILE A 225 1.02 14.07 -2.28
N ASN A 226 0.70 13.92 -1.01
CA ASN A 226 1.68 13.78 0.05
C ASN A 226 1.69 12.34 0.57
N VAL A 227 2.85 11.91 1.05
CA VAL A 227 3.06 10.61 1.69
C VAL A 227 3.52 10.83 3.10
N ILE A 228 2.92 10.09 4.03
CA ILE A 228 3.36 10.02 5.41
C ILE A 228 4.37 8.87 5.52
N PHE A 229 5.60 9.18 5.92
CA PHE A 229 6.60 8.16 6.22
C PHE A 229 7.34 8.52 7.51
N LYS A 230 7.24 7.67 8.53
CA LYS A 230 7.85 7.90 9.86
C LYS A 230 7.49 9.29 10.42
N ASP A 231 6.19 9.58 10.44
CA ASP A 231 5.61 10.85 10.92
C ASP A 231 6.07 12.10 10.17
N LYS A 232 6.75 11.93 9.01
CA LYS A 232 7.14 13.01 8.13
C LYS A 232 6.24 13.01 6.90
N LEU A 233 5.57 14.14 6.68
CA LEU A 233 4.86 14.42 5.44
C LEU A 233 5.86 14.84 4.36
N SER A 234 5.79 14.22 3.18
CA SER A 234 6.64 14.56 2.03
C SER A 234 5.84 14.47 0.74
N GLU A 235 6.15 15.34 -0.22
CA GLU A 235 5.51 15.28 -1.54
C GLU A 235 5.84 13.96 -2.24
N PHE A 236 4.84 13.28 -2.81
CA PHE A 236 4.99 11.97 -3.46
C PHE A 236 6.03 11.98 -4.59
N SER A 237 6.14 13.09 -5.33
CA SER A 237 7.13 13.29 -6.40
C SER A 237 8.58 13.18 -5.87
N MET A 238 8.80 13.63 -4.63
CA MET A 238 10.09 13.70 -3.95
C MET A 238 10.48 12.40 -3.25
N CYS A 239 9.52 11.50 -2.97
CA CYS A 239 9.79 10.22 -2.33
C CYS A 239 10.83 9.39 -3.11
N SER A 240 11.82 8.88 -2.41
CA SER A 240 12.83 7.97 -2.94
C SER A 240 12.25 6.57 -3.13
N THR A 241 12.80 5.79 -4.06
CA THR A 241 12.43 4.37 -4.22
C THR A 241 12.64 3.58 -2.93
N LYS A 242 13.63 3.96 -2.11
CA LYS A 242 13.90 3.32 -0.81
C LYS A 242 12.78 3.58 0.19
N GLU A 243 12.28 4.81 0.30
CA GLU A 243 11.18 5.15 1.21
C GLU A 243 9.90 4.41 0.81
N LEU A 244 9.55 4.45 -0.48
CA LEU A 244 8.39 3.73 -1.02
C LEU A 244 8.50 2.22 -0.80
N TYR A 245 9.70 1.65 -0.98
CA TYR A 245 9.95 0.24 -0.68
C TYR A 245 9.74 -0.08 0.81
N LEU A 246 10.28 0.76 1.70
CA LEU A 246 10.16 0.54 3.15
C LEU A 246 8.70 0.60 3.61
N LEU A 247 7.89 1.54 3.09
CA LEU A 247 6.45 1.62 3.34
C LEU A 247 5.70 0.36 2.90
N LEU A 248 5.99 -0.13 1.69
CA LEU A 248 5.36 -1.35 1.18
C LEU A 248 5.75 -2.57 2.05
N THR A 249 7.02 -2.69 2.40
CA THR A 249 7.48 -3.82 3.23
C THR A 249 6.95 -3.77 4.65
N SER A 250 6.79 -2.59 5.26
CA SER A 250 6.29 -2.49 6.64
C SER A 250 4.87 -3.02 6.80
N LYS A 251 4.05 -2.98 5.73
CA LYS A 251 2.70 -3.58 5.70
C LYS A 251 2.72 -5.11 5.69
N LEU A 252 3.83 -5.71 5.26
CA LEU A 252 4.02 -7.16 5.19
C LEU A 252 4.72 -7.72 6.44
N CYS A 253 5.55 -6.89 7.09
CA CYS A 253 6.38 -7.30 8.22
C CYS A 253 5.54 -7.87 9.37
N GLN A 254 6.07 -8.92 10.00
CA GLN A 254 5.50 -9.53 11.20
C GLN A 254 6.56 -9.73 12.25
N HIS A 255 6.24 -9.35 13.50
CA HIS A 255 7.13 -9.57 14.62
C HIS A 255 7.51 -11.05 14.77
N PRO A 256 8.76 -11.34 15.16
CA PRO A 256 9.20 -12.70 15.45
C PRO A 256 8.31 -13.37 16.51
N ILE A 257 7.97 -14.65 16.28
CA ILE A 257 7.15 -15.44 17.22
C ILE A 257 7.77 -15.49 18.62
N CYS A 258 9.10 -15.41 18.69
CA CYS A 258 9.85 -15.44 19.94
C CYS A 258 9.60 -14.21 20.84
N TYR A 259 9.06 -13.10 20.32
CA TYR A 259 8.79 -11.89 21.10
C TYR A 259 7.93 -12.21 22.31
N LYS A 260 6.78 -12.86 22.10
CA LYS A 260 5.87 -13.26 23.18
C LYS A 260 6.57 -14.12 24.24
N LYS A 261 7.42 -15.05 23.82
CA LYS A 261 8.17 -15.91 24.75
C LYS A 261 9.19 -15.11 25.56
N TRP A 262 9.90 -14.17 24.93
CA TRP A 262 10.93 -13.39 25.60
C TRP A 262 10.36 -12.33 26.54
N THR A 263 9.26 -11.68 26.16
CA THR A 263 8.56 -10.74 27.04
C THR A 263 7.99 -11.46 28.27
N GLU A 264 7.43 -12.66 28.10
CA GLU A 264 6.88 -13.46 29.21
C GLU A 264 7.97 -13.99 30.15
N VAL A 265 9.10 -14.46 29.63
CA VAL A 265 10.12 -15.13 30.46
C VAL A 265 11.12 -14.16 31.10
N PHE A 266 11.49 -13.08 30.40
CA PHE A 266 12.49 -12.13 30.88
C PHE A 266 11.91 -10.80 31.36
N GLU A 267 10.58 -10.64 31.33
CA GLU A 267 9.88 -9.41 31.71
C GLU A 267 10.42 -8.17 30.95
N ILE A 268 10.90 -8.38 29.72
CA ILE A 268 11.43 -7.32 28.86
C ILE A 268 10.26 -6.67 28.12
N GLU A 269 10.21 -5.34 28.10
CA GLU A 269 9.24 -4.62 27.27
C GLU A 269 9.51 -4.85 25.78
N GLU A 270 8.46 -4.94 24.96
CA GLU A 270 8.62 -5.19 23.52
C GLU A 270 9.51 -4.13 22.83
N ASN A 271 9.44 -2.88 23.28
CA ASN A 271 10.29 -1.78 22.80
C ASN A 271 11.78 -2.00 23.07
N ASP A 272 12.12 -2.75 24.13
CA ASP A 272 13.49 -3.07 24.51
C ASP A 272 14.06 -4.25 23.74
N LEU A 273 13.23 -5.08 23.10
CA LEU A 273 13.70 -6.19 22.24
C LEU A 273 14.53 -5.69 21.06
N CYS A 274 14.35 -4.44 20.63
CA CYS A 274 15.22 -3.80 19.64
C CYS A 274 16.70 -3.79 20.07
N LYS A 275 16.99 -3.69 21.38
CA LYS A 275 18.35 -3.76 21.92
C LYS A 275 18.95 -5.16 21.76
N VAL A 276 18.15 -6.20 21.96
CA VAL A 276 18.56 -7.60 21.73
C VAL A 276 19.02 -7.78 20.29
N TRP A 277 18.21 -7.32 19.34
CA TRP A 277 18.54 -7.47 17.92
C TRP A 277 19.74 -6.62 17.48
N LYS A 278 19.99 -5.49 18.14
CA LYS A 278 21.23 -4.73 17.95
C LYS A 278 22.46 -5.51 18.43
N ASN A 279 22.36 -6.25 19.55
CA ASN A 279 23.45 -7.11 20.01
C ASN A 279 23.65 -8.32 19.08
N VAL A 280 22.56 -8.99 18.67
CA VAL A 280 22.60 -10.09 17.70
C VAL A 280 23.29 -9.65 16.41
N ASN A 281 22.98 -8.46 15.91
CA ASN A 281 23.55 -7.93 14.65
C ASN A 281 24.82 -7.08 14.85
N PHE A 282 25.57 -7.27 15.95
CA PHE A 282 26.75 -6.47 16.20
C PHE A 282 27.86 -6.74 15.17
N TYR A 283 28.26 -5.69 14.45
CA TYR A 283 29.12 -5.80 13.26
C TYR A 283 30.51 -6.41 13.50
N ARG A 284 30.99 -6.48 14.75
CA ARG A 284 32.29 -7.10 15.08
C ARG A 284 32.22 -8.61 15.31
N LYS A 285 31.02 -9.20 15.38
CA LYS A 285 30.87 -10.64 15.54
C LYS A 285 31.21 -11.37 14.23
N PRO A 286 31.96 -12.49 14.28
CA PRO A 286 32.15 -13.34 13.11
C PRO A 286 30.81 -13.87 12.59
N SER A 287 30.72 -14.14 11.27
CA SER A 287 29.46 -14.59 10.64
C SER A 287 28.85 -15.84 11.27
N ILE A 288 29.67 -16.76 11.77
CA ILE A 288 29.20 -17.98 12.45
C ILE A 288 28.54 -17.67 13.80
N VAL A 289 29.04 -16.66 14.52
CA VAL A 289 28.48 -16.20 15.79
C VAL A 289 27.17 -15.44 15.52
N LEU A 290 27.13 -14.61 14.48
CA LEU A 290 25.90 -13.92 14.06
C LEU A 290 24.78 -14.90 13.72
N ASP A 291 25.09 -15.96 12.96
CA ASP A 291 24.11 -17.01 12.61
C ASP A 291 23.62 -17.77 13.85
N LEU A 292 24.54 -18.12 14.76
CA LEU A 292 24.20 -18.77 16.02
C LEU A 292 23.29 -17.88 16.89
N ASP A 293 23.69 -16.64 17.14
CA ASP A 293 22.94 -15.67 17.94
C ASP A 293 21.56 -15.40 17.34
N PHE A 294 21.47 -15.29 16.01
CA PHE A 294 20.21 -15.14 15.30
C PHE A 294 19.29 -16.35 15.54
N LYS A 295 19.80 -17.57 15.41
CA LYS A 295 19.04 -18.80 15.66
C LYS A 295 18.62 -18.93 17.12
N ILE A 296 19.47 -18.53 18.07
CA ILE A 296 19.13 -18.48 19.51
C ILE A 296 18.00 -17.49 19.73
N ALA A 297 18.15 -16.25 19.25
CA ALA A 297 17.20 -15.17 19.44
C ALA A 297 15.83 -15.51 18.83
N HIS A 298 15.78 -16.25 17.73
CA HIS A 298 14.54 -16.75 17.13
C HIS A 298 13.98 -18.04 17.75
N CYS A 299 14.61 -18.63 18.77
CA CYS A 299 14.24 -19.94 19.32
C CYS A 299 14.30 -21.09 18.28
N CYS A 300 15.19 -20.98 17.30
CA CYS A 300 15.36 -21.95 16.23
C CYS A 300 16.33 -23.09 16.58
N ILE A 301 17.07 -22.99 17.68
CA ILE A 301 17.93 -24.08 18.15
C ILE A 301 17.10 -25.21 18.77
N PHE A 302 17.48 -26.44 18.45
CA PHE A 302 16.88 -27.66 18.98
C PHE A 302 17.64 -28.08 20.24
N ALA A 303 17.20 -27.59 21.40
CA ALA A 303 17.66 -28.09 22.70
C ALA A 303 17.07 -29.49 22.97
N ASN A 304 17.69 -30.27 23.85
CA ASN A 304 17.25 -31.64 24.16
C ASN A 304 15.77 -31.71 24.59
N SER A 305 15.25 -30.71 25.32
CA SER A 305 13.81 -30.60 25.61
C SER A 305 12.90 -30.56 24.37
N LYS A 306 13.31 -29.84 23.33
CA LYS A 306 12.57 -29.72 22.06
C LYS A 306 12.67 -31.01 21.25
N LEU A 307 13.85 -31.63 21.22
CA LEU A 307 14.07 -32.92 20.55
C LEU A 307 13.30 -34.06 21.23
N MET A 308 13.20 -34.07 22.56
CA MET A 308 12.38 -35.02 23.31
C MET A 308 10.89 -34.85 23.00
N THR A 309 10.41 -33.61 22.90
CA THR A 309 9.02 -33.31 22.50
C THR A 309 8.73 -33.82 21.08
N MET A 310 9.72 -33.76 20.19
CA MET A 310 9.66 -34.32 18.84
C MET A 310 9.84 -35.84 18.78
N LYS A 311 10.05 -36.51 19.92
CA LYS A 311 10.34 -37.95 20.05
C LYS A 311 11.59 -38.39 19.30
N LEU A 312 12.55 -37.48 19.12
CA LEU A 312 13.86 -37.76 18.55
C LEU A 312 14.89 -38.16 19.62
N LEU A 313 14.66 -37.72 20.86
CA LEU A 313 15.43 -38.11 22.04
C LEU A 313 14.49 -38.64 23.13
N ASN A 314 15.04 -39.47 24.02
CA ASN A 314 14.33 -40.01 25.19
C ASN A 314 14.64 -39.26 26.49
N TYR A 315 15.44 -38.20 26.41
CA TYR A 315 15.89 -37.40 27.54
C TYR A 315 15.91 -35.92 27.16
N ASN A 316 15.86 -35.05 28.17
CA ASN A 316 15.84 -33.58 28.01
C ASN A 316 16.94 -32.87 28.82
N VAL A 317 17.83 -33.61 29.47
CA VAL A 317 18.95 -33.06 30.24
C VAL A 317 20.09 -32.61 29.33
N CYS A 318 20.89 -31.66 29.79
CA CYS A 318 22.05 -31.13 29.10
C CYS A 318 23.16 -32.18 28.99
N ASP A 319 23.68 -32.40 27.78
CA ASP A 319 24.74 -33.38 27.52
C ASP A 319 26.09 -33.01 28.16
N VAL A 320 26.27 -31.76 28.62
CA VAL A 320 27.53 -31.30 29.23
C VAL A 320 27.53 -31.46 30.74
N CYS A 321 26.43 -31.06 31.41
CA CYS A 321 26.36 -31.11 32.88
C CYS A 321 25.57 -32.32 33.41
N GLU A 322 24.80 -32.99 32.55
CA GLU A 322 23.97 -34.18 32.82
C GLU A 322 22.96 -34.01 33.97
N LYS A 323 22.71 -32.78 34.41
CA LYS A 323 21.90 -32.47 35.60
C LYS A 323 20.69 -31.60 35.29
N GLU A 324 20.91 -30.52 34.56
CA GLU A 324 19.88 -29.52 34.27
C GLU A 324 19.15 -29.83 32.96
N VAL A 325 17.87 -29.46 32.88
CA VAL A 325 17.09 -29.56 31.64
C VAL A 325 17.61 -28.56 30.62
N GLU A 326 17.98 -29.03 29.44
CA GLU A 326 18.45 -28.16 28.38
C GLU A 326 17.28 -27.47 27.69
N ILE A 327 17.19 -26.16 27.89
CA ILE A 327 16.18 -25.29 27.29
C ILE A 327 16.84 -24.16 26.50
N SER A 328 16.19 -23.72 25.42
CA SER A 328 16.68 -22.64 24.55
C SER A 328 16.93 -21.30 25.28
N LEU A 329 16.40 -21.16 26.49
CA LEU A 329 16.53 -19.99 27.37
C LEU A 329 17.95 -19.77 27.88
N ILE A 330 18.70 -20.86 28.15
CA ILE A 330 20.08 -20.78 28.66
C ILE A 330 20.97 -20.04 27.64
N TYR A 331 20.79 -20.36 26.36
CA TYR A 331 21.55 -19.74 25.28
C TYR A 331 21.19 -18.28 25.05
N PHE A 332 19.93 -17.88 25.28
CA PHE A 332 19.49 -16.50 25.09
C PHE A 332 20.09 -15.54 26.11
N TYR A 333 20.35 -15.99 27.34
CA TYR A 333 21.05 -15.18 28.34
C TYR A 333 22.45 -14.74 27.88
N TYR A 334 23.15 -15.58 27.10
CA TYR A 334 24.43 -15.23 26.49
C TYR A 334 24.31 -14.26 25.31
N VAL A 335 23.13 -14.15 24.70
CA VAL A 335 22.84 -13.17 23.63
C VAL A 335 22.42 -11.82 24.20
N LEU A 336 21.94 -11.78 25.45
CA LEU A 336 21.58 -10.54 26.15
C LEU A 336 22.80 -9.79 26.71
N ASN A 337 23.81 -10.53 27.17
CA ASN A 337 25.08 -9.99 27.67
C ASN A 337 26.14 -9.87 26.55
#